data_AF-A0A1M6D069-F1
#
_entry.id   AF-A0A1M6D069-F1
#
_cell.length_a   1.000
_cell.length_b   1.000
_cell.length_c   1.000
_cell.angle_alpha   90.00
_cell.angle_beta   90.00
_cell.angle_gamma   90.00
#
_symmetry.space_group_name_H-M   'P 1'
#
loop_
_entity.id
_entity.type
_entity.pdbx_description
1 polymer ?
#
loop_
_entity_poly.entity_id
_entity_poly.type
_entity_poly.pdbx_seq_one_letter_code
_entity_poly.pdbx_strand_id
1 'polypeptide(L)'
;MNYIGSKNKLSSWIVEEVENAVATPLFQLTFCDLFAGTGIVGRTFKPLVKKVFANDVEFYSFVLLKNYIENHQEISSVEKYITALNNLAGKKGFIAEEYGENGKAERLFFSEENAKKIDACRQQIECWKTSEEISEELYYFLLASLLESADKVANTASVYGAFLKKIKTSAAKPLVIQPAEFIKTSQQNQVFQEDANQLIQQIEGDILYLDPPYNARQYGANYHLLTTIAKYDTFAPKGKTGLREYYRSNYCKKREVAAEFEDLIKQAKFSYIFLSYNNEGLMPPEQIKAIMSKYGKYSLATKNYQRFKADKTENRNHKANQTIEYLHILEK
;
A
#
# COMPACT_ATOMS: atom_id res chain seq x y z
N MET A 1 4.94 -6.46 -4.16
CA MET A 1 4.31 -5.51 -5.10
C MET A 1 5.19 -4.28 -5.31
N ASN A 2 5.24 -3.71 -6.51
CA ASN A 2 5.94 -2.43 -6.74
C ASN A 2 5.13 -1.27 -6.14
N TYR A 3 5.76 -0.46 -5.28
CA TYR A 3 5.08 0.63 -4.58
C TYR A 3 5.91 1.90 -4.51
N ILE A 4 5.37 3.02 -4.98
CA ILE A 4 6.01 4.34 -4.91
C ILE A 4 6.14 4.70 -3.44
N GLY A 5 7.37 5.00 -3.01
CA GLY A 5 7.65 5.39 -1.64
C GLY A 5 7.84 4.23 -0.66
N SER A 6 7.82 2.97 -1.11
CA SER A 6 7.97 1.80 -0.23
C SER A 6 9.17 1.91 0.72
N LYS A 7 8.90 1.75 2.02
CA LYS A 7 9.90 1.77 3.09
C LYS A 7 10.59 0.43 3.34
N ASN A 8 10.44 -0.55 2.44
CA ASN A 8 11.04 -1.89 2.62
C ASN A 8 12.55 -1.86 2.91
N LYS A 9 13.29 -0.91 2.32
CA LYS A 9 14.74 -0.78 2.51
C LYS A 9 15.12 0.12 3.69
N LEU A 10 14.15 0.78 4.30
CA LEU A 10 14.30 1.71 5.42
C LEU A 10 13.70 1.14 6.72
N SER A 11 12.92 0.06 6.66
CA SER A 11 12.17 -0.47 7.79
C SER A 11 13.05 -0.80 8.99
N SER A 12 14.19 -1.46 8.81
CA SER A 12 15.11 -1.75 9.91
C SER A 12 15.65 -0.50 10.59
N TRP A 13 15.89 0.57 9.83
CA TRP A 13 16.34 1.84 10.39
C TRP A 13 15.21 2.58 11.08
N ILE A 14 13.99 2.54 10.54
CA ILE A 14 12.82 3.11 11.20
C ILE A 14 12.59 2.43 12.55
N VAL A 15 12.75 1.10 12.64
CA VAL A 15 12.69 0.36 13.91
C VAL A 15 13.75 0.89 14.90
N GLU A 16 15.00 0.97 14.47
CA GLU A 16 16.11 1.48 15.30
C GLU A 16 15.83 2.89 15.85
N GLU A 17 15.38 3.82 14.99
CA GLU A 17 15.09 5.19 15.43
C GLU A 17 13.88 5.25 16.38
N VAL A 18 12.87 4.40 16.18
CA VAL A 18 11.73 4.30 17.10
C VAL A 18 12.17 3.72 18.44
N GLU A 19 12.98 2.67 18.47
CA GLU A 19 13.53 2.08 19.70
C GLU A 19 14.42 3.07 20.46
N ASN A 20 15.20 3.89 19.75
CA ASN A 20 16.06 4.91 20.36
C ASN A 20 15.27 6.08 20.96
N ALA A 21 14.15 6.45 20.34
CA ALA A 21 13.34 7.58 20.77
C ALA A 21 12.37 7.23 21.91
N VAL A 22 11.92 5.97 21.99
CA VAL A 22 10.86 5.56 22.91
C VAL A 22 11.43 4.87 24.14
N ALA A 23 11.15 5.41 25.32
CA ALA A 23 11.67 4.87 26.58
C ALA A 23 11.04 3.53 27.01
N THR A 24 9.79 3.27 26.62
CA THR A 24 9.05 2.06 26.98
C THR A 24 9.33 0.92 25.99
N PRO A 25 9.52 -0.33 26.45
CA PRO A 25 9.73 -1.46 25.54
C PRO A 25 8.58 -1.63 24.54
N LEU A 26 8.91 -1.80 23.25
CA LEU A 26 7.93 -1.84 22.15
C LEU A 26 6.80 -2.84 22.36
N PHE A 27 7.07 -4.00 22.95
CA PHE A 27 6.08 -5.06 23.17
C PHE A 27 4.93 -4.64 24.11
N GLN A 28 5.04 -3.50 24.78
CA GLN A 28 4.00 -2.93 25.64
C GLN A 28 3.16 -1.85 24.93
N LEU A 29 3.58 -1.42 23.74
CA LEU A 29 3.07 -0.23 23.06
C LEU A 29 2.15 -0.55 21.89
N THR A 30 1.22 0.37 21.65
CA THR A 30 0.34 0.39 20.48
C THR A 30 0.96 1.25 19.39
N PHE A 31 1.17 0.65 18.22
CA PHE A 31 1.74 1.29 17.04
C PHE A 31 0.66 1.52 15.98
N CYS A 32 0.63 2.70 15.36
CA CYS A 32 -0.28 3.04 14.28
C CYS A 32 0.48 3.38 12.99
N ASP A 33 0.27 2.61 11.92
CA ASP A 33 0.70 2.92 10.55
C ASP A 33 -0.46 3.58 9.80
N LEU A 34 -0.54 4.91 9.80
CA LEU A 34 -1.76 5.62 9.36
C LEU A 34 -1.89 5.77 7.84
N PHE A 35 -0.77 5.68 7.12
CA PHE A 35 -0.66 5.77 5.66
C PHE A 35 0.05 4.52 5.14
N ALA A 36 -0.52 3.35 5.41
CA ALA A 36 0.24 2.11 5.43
C ALA A 36 0.63 1.59 4.03
N GLY A 37 -0.10 1.93 2.97
CA GLY A 37 0.20 1.49 1.61
C GLY A 37 0.28 -0.04 1.49
N THR A 38 1.46 -0.61 1.24
CA THR A 38 1.60 -2.08 1.23
C THR A 38 1.73 -2.72 2.62
N GLY A 39 1.67 -1.91 3.67
CA GLY A 39 1.80 -2.32 5.07
C GLY A 39 3.21 -2.71 5.49
N ILE A 40 4.26 -2.34 4.75
CA ILE A 40 5.62 -2.86 5.03
C ILE A 40 6.15 -2.41 6.41
N VAL A 41 5.82 -1.19 6.84
CA VAL A 41 6.23 -0.69 8.16
C VAL A 41 5.39 -1.37 9.24
N GLY A 42 4.06 -1.33 9.15
CA GLY A 42 3.18 -2.07 10.06
C GLY A 42 3.53 -3.56 10.20
N ARG A 43 3.88 -4.25 9.10
CA ARG A 43 4.33 -5.66 9.11
C ARG A 43 5.63 -5.86 9.88
N THR A 44 6.55 -4.90 9.76
CA THR A 44 7.84 -4.92 10.45
C THR A 44 7.65 -4.75 11.95
N PHE A 45 6.76 -3.83 12.36
CA PHE A 45 6.46 -3.59 13.77
C PHE A 45 5.55 -4.63 14.39
N LYS A 46 4.70 -5.29 13.60
CA LYS A 46 3.75 -6.30 14.07
C LYS A 46 4.36 -7.26 15.12
N PRO A 47 5.45 -8.00 14.88
CA PRO A 47 5.99 -8.92 15.89
C PRO A 47 6.66 -8.23 17.10
N LEU A 48 6.87 -6.91 17.06
CA LEU A 48 7.64 -6.15 18.05
C LEU A 48 6.76 -5.41 19.06
N VAL A 49 5.47 -5.21 18.75
CA VAL A 49 4.57 -4.34 19.50
C VAL A 49 3.38 -5.08 20.09
N LYS A 50 2.73 -4.47 21.09
CA LYS A 50 1.52 -5.02 21.73
C LYS A 50 0.35 -5.11 20.76
N LYS A 51 0.18 -4.09 19.92
CA LYS A 51 -0.94 -3.97 18.97
C LYS A 51 -0.55 -3.07 17.81
N VAL A 52 -1.02 -3.42 16.61
CA VAL A 52 -0.92 -2.57 15.42
C VAL A 52 -2.30 -2.06 15.01
N PHE A 53 -2.39 -0.75 14.80
CA PHE A 53 -3.39 -0.12 13.96
C PHE A 53 -2.79 0.15 12.59
N ALA A 54 -3.50 -0.17 11.52
CA ALA A 54 -3.08 0.18 10.17
C ALA A 54 -4.25 0.79 9.39
N ASN A 55 -3.97 1.81 8.58
CA ASN A 55 -4.97 2.47 7.77
C ASN A 55 -4.43 2.78 6.38
N ASP A 56 -5.30 2.71 5.38
CA ASP A 56 -5.10 3.36 4.09
C ASP A 56 -6.44 3.60 3.42
N VAL A 57 -6.58 4.71 2.71
CA VAL A 57 -7.83 5.07 2.01
C VAL A 57 -8.08 4.17 0.79
N GLU A 58 -7.02 3.65 0.17
CA GLU A 58 -7.11 2.84 -1.03
C GLU A 58 -7.54 1.41 -0.72
N PHE A 59 -8.60 0.93 -1.39
CA PHE A 59 -9.17 -0.38 -1.08
C PHE A 59 -8.22 -1.55 -1.35
N TYR A 60 -7.36 -1.48 -2.39
CA TYR A 60 -6.35 -2.53 -2.58
C TYR A 60 -5.39 -2.59 -1.39
N SER A 61 -5.05 -1.45 -0.80
CA SER A 61 -4.17 -1.39 0.35
C SER A 61 -4.87 -2.00 1.56
N PHE A 62 -6.11 -1.60 1.83
CA PHE A 62 -6.94 -2.22 2.87
C PHE A 62 -6.98 -3.76 2.77
N VAL A 63 -7.20 -4.33 1.57
CA VAL A 63 -7.15 -5.79 1.33
C VAL A 63 -5.80 -6.40 1.74
N LEU A 64 -4.69 -5.75 1.36
CA LEU A 64 -3.35 -6.21 1.75
C LEU A 64 -3.15 -6.11 3.26
N LEU A 65 -3.62 -5.05 3.91
CA LEU A 65 -3.49 -4.83 5.34
C LEU A 65 -4.32 -5.83 6.14
N LYS A 66 -5.54 -6.14 5.71
CA LYS A 66 -6.37 -7.21 6.32
C LYS A 66 -5.61 -8.53 6.35
N ASN A 67 -4.90 -8.87 5.28
CA ASN A 67 -4.06 -10.07 5.28
C ASN A 67 -2.77 -9.92 6.11
N TYR A 68 -1.99 -8.87 5.88
CA TYR A 68 -0.65 -8.80 6.46
C TYR A 68 -0.61 -8.36 7.93
N ILE A 69 -1.59 -7.57 8.35
CA ILE A 69 -1.68 -6.98 9.68
C ILE A 69 -2.73 -7.69 10.52
N GLU A 70 -3.98 -7.79 10.03
CA GLU A 70 -5.10 -8.30 10.83
C GLU A 70 -5.09 -9.83 10.98
N ASN A 71 -4.85 -10.58 9.89
CA ASN A 71 -4.64 -12.03 10.01
C ASN A 71 -3.40 -12.28 10.87
N HIS A 72 -3.58 -13.02 11.96
CA HIS A 72 -2.53 -13.24 12.97
C HIS A 72 -2.44 -14.72 13.40
N GLN A 73 -3.39 -15.56 13.00
CA GLN A 73 -3.43 -16.98 13.31
C GLN A 73 -3.27 -17.84 12.05
N GLU A 74 -3.07 -19.15 12.23
CA GLU A 74 -3.09 -20.11 11.13
C GLU A 74 -4.43 -20.08 10.40
N ILE A 75 -4.40 -20.08 9.06
CA ILE A 75 -5.60 -20.24 8.23
C ILE A 75 -5.59 -21.65 7.67
N SER A 76 -6.61 -22.43 8.02
CA SER A 76 -6.73 -23.80 7.53
C SER A 76 -6.98 -23.86 6.02
N SER A 77 -6.52 -24.94 5.39
CA SER A 77 -6.82 -25.27 3.98
C SER A 77 -6.34 -24.26 2.93
N VAL A 78 -5.41 -23.35 3.25
CA VAL A 78 -4.83 -22.39 2.28
C VAL A 78 -4.35 -23.07 0.99
N GLU A 79 -3.61 -24.18 1.12
CA GLU A 79 -3.06 -24.91 -0.02
C GLU A 79 -4.15 -25.45 -0.96
N LYS A 80 -5.28 -25.93 -0.42
CA LYS A 80 -6.45 -26.39 -1.20
C LYS A 80 -6.95 -25.27 -2.11
N TYR A 81 -7.18 -24.08 -1.55
CA TYR A 81 -7.76 -22.97 -2.31
C TYR A 81 -6.78 -22.34 -3.29
N ILE A 82 -5.49 -22.21 -2.92
CA ILE A 82 -4.45 -21.73 -3.85
C ILE A 82 -4.30 -22.69 -5.04
N THR A 83 -4.31 -24.00 -4.79
CA THR A 83 -4.27 -25.02 -5.85
C THR A 83 -5.50 -24.94 -6.74
N ALA A 84 -6.69 -24.81 -6.15
CA ALA A 84 -7.93 -24.63 -6.90
C ALA A 84 -7.88 -23.40 -7.82
N LEU A 85 -7.42 -22.24 -7.32
CA LEU A 85 -7.26 -21.03 -8.13
C LEU A 85 -6.28 -21.23 -9.29
N ASN A 86 -5.14 -21.87 -9.03
CA ASN A 86 -4.15 -22.17 -10.06
C ASN A 86 -4.66 -23.14 -11.14
N ASN A 87 -5.59 -24.03 -10.81
CA ASN A 87 -6.19 -24.98 -11.76
C ASN A 87 -7.41 -24.44 -12.54
N LEU A 88 -7.93 -23.25 -12.21
CA LEU A 88 -9.05 -22.66 -12.95
C LEU A 88 -8.70 -22.40 -14.43
N ALA A 89 -9.62 -22.77 -15.34
CA ALA A 89 -9.56 -22.26 -16.69
C ALA A 89 -9.80 -20.74 -16.71
N GLY A 90 -9.08 -20.02 -17.57
CA GLY A 90 -9.31 -18.58 -17.75
C GLY A 90 -10.73 -18.30 -18.26
N LYS A 91 -11.37 -17.28 -17.72
CA LYS A 91 -12.73 -16.86 -18.09
C LYS A 91 -12.71 -15.39 -18.46
N LYS A 92 -13.29 -15.04 -19.62
CA LYS A 92 -13.36 -13.62 -20.03
C LYS A 92 -14.35 -12.88 -19.14
N GLY A 93 -13.89 -11.82 -18.47
CA GLY A 93 -14.69 -10.92 -17.66
C GLY A 93 -14.24 -9.47 -17.83
N PHE A 94 -14.54 -8.63 -16.84
CA PHE A 94 -14.29 -7.19 -16.92
C PHE A 94 -12.80 -6.85 -17.10
N ILE A 95 -11.89 -7.58 -16.44
CA ILE A 95 -10.46 -7.33 -16.55
C ILE A 95 -9.96 -7.67 -17.96
N ALA A 96 -10.37 -8.82 -18.51
CA ALA A 96 -10.02 -9.21 -19.87
C ALA A 96 -10.57 -8.26 -20.93
N GLU A 97 -11.80 -7.77 -20.77
CA GLU A 97 -12.40 -6.84 -21.74
C GLU A 97 -11.78 -5.44 -21.69
N GLU A 98 -11.53 -4.90 -20.50
CA GLU A 98 -11.13 -3.50 -20.35
C GLU A 98 -9.62 -3.29 -20.18
N TYR A 99 -8.87 -4.32 -19.79
CA TYR A 99 -7.45 -4.22 -19.40
C TYR A 99 -6.57 -5.39 -19.89
N GLY A 100 -7.11 -6.29 -20.71
CA GLY A 100 -6.39 -7.40 -21.33
C GLY A 100 -6.00 -7.12 -22.78
N GLU A 101 -4.94 -7.79 -23.23
CA GLU A 101 -4.68 -7.99 -24.66
C GLU A 101 -5.90 -8.59 -25.36
N ASN A 102 -6.20 -8.12 -26.58
CA ASN A 102 -7.40 -8.48 -27.34
C ASN A 102 -8.75 -8.15 -26.64
N GLY A 103 -8.71 -7.35 -25.57
CA GLY A 103 -9.89 -6.76 -24.95
C GLY A 103 -10.45 -5.60 -25.79
N LYS A 104 -11.73 -5.28 -25.58
CA LYS A 104 -12.45 -4.19 -26.28
C LYS A 104 -11.76 -2.83 -26.21
N ALA A 105 -11.08 -2.54 -25.09
CA ALA A 105 -10.46 -1.24 -24.86
C ALA A 105 -8.97 -1.16 -25.24
N GLU A 106 -8.37 -2.26 -25.71
CA GLU A 106 -6.96 -2.36 -26.14
C GLU A 106 -5.94 -1.84 -25.10
N ARG A 107 -6.28 -1.88 -23.81
CA ARG A 107 -5.38 -1.46 -22.73
C ARG A 107 -4.50 -2.64 -22.34
N LEU A 108 -3.26 -2.62 -22.80
CA LEU A 108 -2.34 -3.74 -22.68
C LEU A 108 -1.70 -3.83 -21.28
N PHE A 109 -2.51 -3.90 -20.21
CA PHE A 109 -2.02 -4.10 -18.83
C PHE A 109 -1.69 -5.56 -18.53
N PHE A 110 -2.39 -6.50 -19.14
CA PHE A 110 -2.15 -7.93 -18.99
C PHE A 110 -2.23 -8.63 -20.35
N SER A 111 -1.53 -9.77 -20.50
CA SER A 111 -1.79 -10.67 -21.62
C SER A 111 -3.23 -11.19 -21.55
N GLU A 112 -3.75 -11.68 -22.68
CA GLU A 112 -5.13 -12.18 -22.74
C GLU A 112 -5.36 -13.33 -21.75
N GLU A 113 -4.41 -14.26 -21.68
CA GLU A 113 -4.43 -15.39 -20.74
C GLU A 113 -4.45 -14.92 -19.28
N ASN A 114 -3.55 -13.99 -18.92
CA ASN A 114 -3.44 -13.48 -17.56
C ASN A 114 -4.69 -12.69 -17.15
N ALA A 115 -5.25 -11.87 -18.04
CA ALA A 115 -6.46 -11.12 -17.75
C ALA A 115 -7.67 -12.05 -17.50
N LYS A 116 -7.84 -13.08 -18.34
CA LYS A 116 -8.86 -14.13 -18.15
C LYS A 116 -8.65 -14.94 -16.88
N LYS A 117 -7.39 -15.20 -16.49
CA LYS A 117 -7.06 -15.89 -15.25
C LYS A 117 -7.40 -15.05 -14.03
N ILE A 118 -7.09 -13.75 -14.05
CA ILE A 118 -7.47 -12.79 -12.99
C ILE A 118 -8.99 -12.77 -12.82
N ASP A 119 -9.73 -12.66 -13.92
CA ASP A 119 -11.20 -12.69 -13.91
C ASP A 119 -11.75 -13.99 -13.28
N ALA A 120 -11.25 -15.15 -13.72
CA ALA A 120 -11.67 -16.44 -13.18
C ALA A 120 -11.38 -16.56 -11.68
N CYS A 121 -10.15 -16.24 -11.26
CA CYS A 121 -9.76 -16.30 -9.86
C CYS A 121 -10.59 -15.35 -9.00
N ARG A 122 -10.77 -14.09 -9.43
CA ARG A 122 -11.50 -13.11 -8.63
C ARG A 122 -12.98 -13.48 -8.48
N GLN A 123 -13.62 -13.96 -9.54
CA GLN A 123 -15.01 -14.46 -9.48
C GLN A 123 -15.13 -15.68 -8.56
N GLN A 124 -14.18 -16.61 -8.61
CA GLN A 124 -14.20 -17.80 -7.75
C GLN A 124 -14.03 -17.44 -6.27
N ILE A 125 -13.13 -16.49 -5.94
CA ILE A 125 -12.97 -15.99 -4.57
C ILE A 125 -14.27 -15.36 -4.05
N GLU A 126 -15.00 -14.62 -4.91
CA GLU A 126 -16.30 -14.05 -4.52
C GLU A 126 -17.35 -15.13 -4.31
N CYS A 127 -17.38 -16.14 -5.18
CA CYS A 127 -18.28 -17.27 -5.06
C CYS A 127 -18.11 -17.97 -3.71
N TRP A 128 -16.86 -18.32 -3.36
CA TRP A 128 -16.56 -18.95 -2.06
C TRP A 128 -16.94 -18.08 -0.86
N LYS A 129 -16.76 -16.75 -0.95
CA LYS A 129 -17.13 -15.83 0.14
C LYS A 129 -18.65 -15.72 0.29
N THR A 130 -19.37 -15.54 -0.81
CA THR A 130 -20.83 -15.37 -0.81
C THR A 130 -21.59 -16.66 -0.51
N SER A 131 -21.00 -17.82 -0.80
CA SER A 131 -21.53 -19.13 -0.42
C SER A 131 -21.10 -19.59 0.97
N GLU A 132 -20.40 -18.74 1.74
CA GLU A 132 -19.87 -19.03 3.07
C GLU A 132 -18.93 -20.26 3.13
N GLU A 133 -18.28 -20.61 2.00
CA GLU A 133 -17.31 -21.71 1.94
C GLU A 133 -15.96 -21.33 2.57
N ILE A 134 -15.64 -20.03 2.62
CA ILE A 134 -14.40 -19.50 3.20
C ILE A 134 -14.70 -18.40 4.23
N SER A 135 -13.85 -18.32 5.25
CA SER A 135 -13.90 -17.26 6.26
C SER A 135 -13.45 -15.90 5.70
N GLU A 136 -13.63 -14.83 6.47
CA GLU A 136 -13.14 -13.50 6.10
C GLU A 136 -11.60 -13.44 6.02
N GLU A 137 -10.91 -14.10 6.95
CA GLU A 137 -9.45 -14.19 7.00
C GLU A 137 -8.91 -14.84 5.72
N LEU A 138 -9.50 -15.97 5.32
CA LEU A 138 -9.13 -16.68 4.10
C LEU A 138 -9.51 -15.89 2.84
N TYR A 139 -10.64 -15.17 2.84
CA TYR A 139 -11.01 -14.29 1.74
C TYR A 139 -9.95 -13.20 1.46
N TYR A 140 -9.54 -12.46 2.50
CA TYR A 140 -8.50 -11.43 2.33
C TYR A 140 -7.13 -12.03 2.03
N PHE A 141 -6.81 -13.21 2.56
CA PHE A 141 -5.61 -13.95 2.18
C PHE A 141 -5.56 -14.27 0.67
N LEU A 142 -6.65 -14.81 0.13
CA LEU A 142 -6.72 -15.18 -1.30
C LEU A 142 -6.74 -13.93 -2.20
N LEU A 143 -7.44 -12.87 -1.80
CA LEU A 143 -7.41 -11.60 -2.54
C LEU A 143 -6.01 -10.97 -2.54
N ALA A 144 -5.33 -10.90 -1.39
CA ALA A 144 -3.96 -10.39 -1.32
C ALA A 144 -3.01 -11.22 -2.20
N SER A 145 -3.15 -12.55 -2.16
CA SER A 145 -2.40 -13.49 -3.02
C SER A 145 -2.62 -13.21 -4.51
N LEU A 146 -3.88 -12.97 -4.92
CA LEU A 146 -4.23 -12.61 -6.29
C LEU A 146 -3.61 -11.27 -6.71
N LEU A 147 -3.76 -10.22 -5.90
CA LEU A 147 -3.25 -8.89 -6.22
C LEU A 147 -1.73 -8.89 -6.39
N GLU A 148 -1.00 -9.54 -5.48
CA GLU A 148 0.45 -9.62 -5.57
C GLU A 148 0.93 -10.44 -6.76
N SER A 149 0.23 -11.52 -7.07
CA SER A 149 0.56 -12.38 -8.21
C SER A 149 0.25 -11.68 -9.54
N ALA A 150 -0.86 -10.94 -9.62
CA ALA A 150 -1.21 -10.12 -10.77
C ALA A 150 -0.16 -9.02 -11.02
N ASP A 151 0.32 -8.34 -9.96
CA ASP A 151 1.35 -7.29 -10.11
C ASP A 151 2.65 -7.80 -10.74
N LYS A 152 3.04 -9.05 -10.46
CA LYS A 152 4.24 -9.68 -11.04
C LYS A 152 4.15 -9.86 -12.56
N VAL A 153 2.94 -10.02 -13.08
CA VAL A 153 2.66 -10.20 -14.52
C VAL A 153 2.03 -8.97 -15.17
N ALA A 154 1.95 -7.84 -14.47
CA ALA A 154 1.43 -6.59 -15.02
C ALA A 154 2.41 -5.98 -16.03
N ASN A 155 1.90 -5.57 -17.19
CA ASN A 155 2.65 -4.95 -18.29
C ASN A 155 2.84 -3.43 -18.09
N THR A 156 3.40 -3.05 -16.95
CA THR A 156 3.65 -1.66 -16.56
C THR A 156 5.15 -1.43 -16.27
N ALA A 157 5.56 -0.16 -16.16
CA ALA A 157 6.94 0.20 -15.79
C ALA A 157 7.18 0.19 -14.26
N SER A 158 6.12 0.19 -13.44
CA SER A 158 6.13 0.09 -11.96
C SER A 158 4.74 0.39 -11.36
N VAL A 159 3.95 1.20 -12.07
CA VAL A 159 2.63 1.67 -11.63
C VAL A 159 1.62 1.56 -12.77
N TYR A 160 0.34 1.56 -12.42
CA TYR A 160 -0.80 1.41 -13.33
C TYR A 160 -1.26 2.73 -13.96
N GLY A 161 -0.56 3.85 -13.67
CA GLY A 161 -0.77 5.12 -14.36
C GLY A 161 -0.41 5.11 -15.86
N ALA A 162 0.21 4.03 -16.35
CA ALA A 162 0.43 3.75 -17.77
C ALA A 162 0.72 2.25 -17.98
N PHE A 163 0.51 1.77 -19.21
CA PHE A 163 0.88 0.43 -19.66
C PHE A 163 1.88 0.50 -20.81
N LEU A 164 2.68 -0.55 -21.00
CA LEU A 164 3.65 -0.64 -22.08
C LEU A 164 2.95 -1.02 -23.40
N LYS A 165 3.45 -0.49 -24.53
CA LYS A 165 2.89 -0.78 -25.86
C LYS A 165 3.12 -2.21 -26.35
N LYS A 166 4.04 -2.94 -25.71
CA LYS A 166 4.36 -4.34 -26.00
C LYS A 166 4.39 -5.10 -24.68
N ILE A 167 3.92 -6.34 -24.68
CA ILE A 167 4.01 -7.22 -23.52
C ILE A 167 5.50 -7.45 -23.19
N LYS A 168 5.92 -7.05 -21.99
CA LYS A 168 7.27 -7.35 -21.49
C LYS A 168 7.39 -8.81 -21.08
N THR A 169 8.62 -9.32 -21.02
CA THR A 169 8.92 -10.73 -20.69
C THR A 169 8.25 -11.23 -19.41
N SER A 170 8.20 -10.42 -18.36
CA SER A 170 7.53 -10.84 -17.11
C SER A 170 6.01 -10.90 -17.22
N ALA A 171 5.41 -10.06 -18.07
CA ALA A 171 3.97 -10.02 -18.30
C ALA A 171 3.47 -11.12 -19.26
N ALA A 172 4.39 -11.69 -20.07
CA ALA A 172 4.11 -12.85 -20.91
C ALA A 172 4.11 -14.17 -20.12
N LYS A 173 4.65 -14.19 -18.90
CA LYS A 173 4.63 -15.41 -18.07
C LYS A 173 3.18 -15.69 -17.62
N PRO A 174 2.75 -16.97 -17.59
CA PRO A 174 1.46 -17.33 -17.03
C PRO A 174 1.35 -16.90 -15.57
N LEU A 175 0.17 -16.39 -15.20
CA LEU A 175 -0.16 -16.04 -13.83
C LEU A 175 -0.24 -17.30 -12.97
N VAL A 176 0.64 -17.38 -11.98
CA VAL A 176 0.59 -18.38 -10.91
C VAL A 176 0.28 -17.64 -9.62
N ILE A 177 -0.82 -18.01 -8.97
CA ILE A 177 -1.22 -17.46 -7.67
C ILE A 177 -0.27 -18.00 -6.61
N GLN A 178 0.51 -17.10 -6.02
CA GLN A 178 1.41 -17.40 -4.91
C GLN A 178 0.77 -16.95 -3.58
N PRO A 179 0.91 -17.74 -2.51
CA PRO A 179 0.45 -17.37 -1.17
C PRO A 179 1.02 -16.03 -0.69
N ALA A 180 0.17 -15.13 -0.20
CA ALA A 180 0.56 -13.89 0.47
C ALA A 180 0.85 -14.15 1.95
N GLU A 181 1.99 -14.78 2.24
CA GLU A 181 2.37 -15.20 3.60
C GLU A 181 2.46 -14.01 4.58
N PHE A 182 1.83 -14.17 5.75
CA PHE A 182 1.82 -13.18 6.82
C PHE A 182 2.43 -13.74 8.11
N ILE A 183 2.89 -12.85 8.98
CA ILE A 183 3.48 -13.21 10.27
C ILE A 183 2.36 -13.53 11.26
N LYS A 184 2.45 -14.71 11.89
CA LYS A 184 1.54 -15.15 12.94
C LYS A 184 1.98 -14.55 14.28
N THR A 185 1.02 -14.02 15.03
CA THR A 185 1.25 -13.33 16.30
C THR A 185 0.07 -13.57 17.24
N SER A 186 0.27 -13.42 18.55
CA SER A 186 -0.83 -13.56 19.52
C SER A 186 -1.73 -12.33 19.57
N GLN A 187 -1.23 -11.14 19.19
CA GLN A 187 -2.03 -9.92 19.23
C GLN A 187 -3.08 -9.84 18.13
N GLN A 188 -4.23 -9.28 18.52
CA GLN A 188 -5.29 -8.86 17.61
C GLN A 188 -5.02 -7.43 17.16
N ASN A 189 -4.65 -7.28 15.89
CA ASN A 189 -4.44 -5.98 15.25
C ASN A 189 -5.76 -5.49 14.64
N GLN A 190 -5.80 -4.23 14.21
CA GLN A 190 -7.00 -3.66 13.59
C GLN A 190 -6.62 -2.85 12.35
N VAL A 191 -7.38 -3.05 11.28
CA VAL A 191 -7.18 -2.38 9.99
C VAL A 191 -8.38 -1.50 9.67
N PHE A 192 -8.12 -0.29 9.20
CA PHE A 192 -9.12 0.70 8.80
C PHE A 192 -8.97 1.06 7.33
N GLN A 193 -10.05 1.56 6.73
CA GLN A 193 -10.07 2.14 5.39
C GLN A 193 -10.76 3.50 5.41
N GLU A 194 -10.11 4.48 6.04
CA GLU A 194 -10.66 5.81 6.26
C GLU A 194 -9.69 6.90 5.81
N ASP A 195 -10.24 8.12 5.65
CA ASP A 195 -9.41 9.31 5.54
C ASP A 195 -8.60 9.48 6.83
N ALA A 196 -7.28 9.67 6.69
CA ALA A 196 -6.37 9.71 7.84
C ALA A 196 -6.72 10.82 8.85
N ASN A 197 -7.16 11.99 8.38
CA ASN A 197 -7.54 13.12 9.23
C ASN A 197 -8.89 12.89 9.93
N GLN A 198 -9.75 12.01 9.38
CA GLN A 198 -10.98 11.58 10.05
C GLN A 198 -10.70 10.49 11.09
N LEU A 199 -9.89 9.49 10.74
CA LEU A 199 -9.59 8.38 11.63
C LEU A 199 -8.80 8.82 12.87
N ILE A 200 -7.83 9.73 12.70
CA ILE A 200 -6.94 10.16 13.80
C ILE A 200 -7.68 10.77 15.00
N GLN A 201 -8.91 11.25 14.80
CA GLN A 201 -9.77 11.79 15.86
C GLN A 201 -10.44 10.70 16.71
N GLN A 202 -10.49 9.46 16.19
CA GLN A 202 -11.22 8.33 16.75
C GLN A 202 -10.30 7.31 17.44
N ILE A 203 -8.99 7.37 17.17
CA ILE A 203 -8.00 6.43 17.70
C ILE A 203 -6.95 7.13 18.55
N GLU A 204 -6.38 6.37 19.48
CA GLU A 204 -5.28 6.80 20.36
C GLU A 204 -4.28 5.64 20.53
N GLY A 205 -3.06 5.96 20.92
CA GLY A 205 -2.01 4.96 21.11
C GLY A 205 -0.69 5.60 21.51
N ASP A 206 0.40 4.84 21.37
CA ASP A 206 1.70 5.29 21.87
C ASP A 206 2.58 5.83 20.75
N ILE A 207 2.62 5.13 19.61
CA ILE A 207 3.47 5.46 18.47
C ILE A 207 2.60 5.64 17.23
N LEU A 208 2.66 6.82 16.62
CA LEU A 208 2.04 7.13 15.33
C LEU A 208 3.11 7.26 14.25
N TYR A 209 3.08 6.38 13.26
CA TYR A 209 3.92 6.44 12.08
C TYR A 209 3.14 7.00 10.88
N LEU A 210 3.75 7.99 10.23
CA LEU A 210 3.20 8.70 9.10
C LEU A 210 4.14 8.58 7.90
N ASP A 211 3.61 8.06 6.79
CA ASP A 211 4.26 8.05 5.47
C ASP A 211 3.28 8.55 4.39
N PRO A 212 2.81 9.81 4.49
CA PRO A 212 1.85 10.34 3.54
C PRO A 212 2.47 10.54 2.16
N PRO A 213 1.65 10.70 1.10
CA PRO A 213 2.14 11.08 -0.21
C PRO A 213 3.08 12.29 -0.17
N TYR A 214 4.29 12.12 -0.68
CA TYR A 214 5.31 13.18 -0.70
C TYR A 214 5.37 13.96 -2.03
N ASN A 215 4.58 13.58 -3.03
CA ASN A 215 4.54 14.25 -4.32
C ASN A 215 3.11 14.35 -4.87
N ALA A 216 2.95 15.05 -5.99
CA ALA A 216 1.62 15.32 -6.57
C ALA A 216 0.94 14.11 -7.24
N ARG A 217 1.54 12.92 -7.20
CA ARG A 217 0.95 11.70 -7.78
C ARG A 217 -0.16 11.19 -6.89
N GLN A 218 -1.35 11.08 -7.46
CA GLN A 218 -2.50 10.46 -6.80
C GLN A 218 -2.36 8.94 -6.82
N TYR A 219 -2.38 8.29 -5.66
CA TYR A 219 -2.19 6.84 -5.53
C TYR A 219 -3.36 6.08 -6.15
N GLY A 220 -4.61 6.52 -5.91
CA GLY A 220 -5.79 5.94 -6.56
C GLY A 220 -5.77 5.98 -8.10
N ALA A 221 -5.02 6.90 -8.71
CA ALA A 221 -4.78 6.88 -10.16
C ALA A 221 -3.63 5.96 -10.57
N ASN A 222 -2.56 5.88 -9.78
CA ASN A 222 -1.37 5.08 -10.10
C ASN A 222 -1.53 3.60 -9.73
N TYR A 223 -2.51 3.25 -8.92
CA TYR A 223 -2.79 1.88 -8.48
C TYR A 223 -4.26 1.47 -8.72
N HIS A 224 -4.97 2.24 -9.58
CA HIS A 224 -6.40 2.06 -9.83
C HIS A 224 -6.78 0.62 -10.19
N LEU A 225 -5.94 -0.08 -10.97
CA LEU A 225 -6.24 -1.41 -11.46
C LEU A 225 -6.19 -2.46 -10.35
N LEU A 226 -5.37 -2.27 -9.32
CA LEU A 226 -5.39 -3.12 -8.13
C LEU A 226 -6.72 -2.95 -7.37
N THR A 227 -7.20 -1.71 -7.22
CA THR A 227 -8.53 -1.45 -6.67
C THR A 227 -9.62 -2.07 -7.55
N THR A 228 -9.51 -1.96 -8.88
CA THR A 228 -10.46 -2.59 -9.81
C THR A 228 -10.49 -4.11 -9.65
N ILE A 229 -9.34 -4.78 -9.56
CA ILE A 229 -9.29 -6.23 -9.35
C ILE A 229 -9.86 -6.61 -7.97
N ALA A 230 -9.50 -5.87 -6.92
CA ALA A 230 -9.98 -6.12 -5.57
C ALA A 230 -11.51 -5.99 -5.45
N LYS A 231 -12.07 -4.85 -5.90
CA LYS A 231 -13.52 -4.59 -5.85
C LYS A 231 -14.29 -5.47 -6.83
N TYR A 232 -13.72 -5.71 -8.01
CA TYR A 232 -14.35 -6.45 -9.11
C TYR A 232 -15.76 -5.96 -9.47
N ASP A 233 -15.99 -4.66 -9.30
CA ASP A 233 -17.20 -3.98 -9.73
C ASP A 233 -17.09 -3.55 -11.20
N THR A 234 -18.24 -3.28 -11.83
CA THR A 234 -18.29 -2.73 -13.19
C THR A 234 -18.46 -1.23 -13.14
N PHE A 235 -17.76 -0.52 -14.02
CA PHE A 235 -17.86 0.93 -14.20
C PHE A 235 -17.45 1.30 -15.62
N ALA A 236 -17.76 2.51 -16.05
CA ALA A 236 -17.30 3.04 -17.34
C ALA A 236 -15.87 3.60 -17.20
N PRO A 237 -14.83 2.96 -17.74
CA PRO A 237 -13.45 3.41 -17.53
C PRO A 237 -13.13 4.69 -18.30
N LYS A 238 -12.44 5.63 -17.66
CA LYS A 238 -12.17 6.97 -18.23
C LYS A 238 -10.72 7.12 -18.69
N GLY A 239 -10.54 7.73 -19.86
CA GLY A 239 -9.23 8.06 -20.41
C GLY A 239 -8.44 6.85 -20.93
N LYS A 240 -7.20 7.11 -21.37
CA LYS A 240 -6.36 6.10 -22.05
C LYS A 240 -6.04 4.89 -21.18
N THR A 241 -5.90 5.08 -19.88
CA THR A 241 -5.58 4.01 -18.92
C THR A 241 -6.81 3.37 -18.30
N GLY A 242 -8.02 3.85 -18.60
CA GLY A 242 -9.26 3.28 -18.06
C GLY A 242 -9.39 3.46 -16.55
N LEU A 243 -9.28 4.71 -16.09
CA LEU A 243 -9.40 5.02 -14.66
C LEU A 243 -10.84 4.82 -14.18
N ARG A 244 -10.96 4.22 -12.98
CA ARG A 244 -12.18 4.31 -12.16
C ARG A 244 -12.25 5.66 -11.45
N GLU A 245 -13.38 5.98 -10.84
CA GLU A 245 -13.43 7.08 -9.89
C GLU A 245 -12.54 6.78 -8.67
N TYR A 246 -11.71 7.74 -8.28
CA TYR A 246 -10.70 7.58 -7.24
C TYR A 246 -10.63 8.80 -6.34
N TYR A 247 -10.25 8.56 -5.08
CA TYR A 247 -10.06 9.60 -4.08
C TYR A 247 -8.83 10.46 -4.41
N ARG A 248 -8.97 11.78 -4.26
CA ARG A 248 -7.88 12.72 -4.52
C ARG A 248 -7.38 13.31 -3.21
N SER A 249 -6.28 12.77 -2.71
CA SER A 249 -5.71 13.18 -1.43
C SER A 249 -5.25 14.63 -1.44
N ASN A 250 -5.56 15.37 -0.37
CA ASN A 250 -5.02 16.70 -0.12
C ASN A 250 -3.51 16.66 0.20
N TYR A 251 -2.98 15.54 0.69
CA TYR A 251 -1.53 15.34 0.85
C TYR A 251 -0.76 15.36 -0.48
N CYS A 252 -1.43 15.13 -1.62
CA CYS A 252 -0.84 15.27 -2.95
C CYS A 252 -0.95 16.71 -3.50
N LYS A 253 -1.50 17.67 -2.76
CA LYS A 253 -1.71 19.06 -3.21
C LYS A 253 -0.79 19.99 -2.45
N LYS A 254 0.17 20.62 -3.13
CA LYS A 254 1.17 21.52 -2.53
C LYS A 254 0.57 22.66 -1.69
N ARG A 255 -0.62 23.14 -2.05
CA ARG A 255 -1.31 24.24 -1.34
C ARG A 255 -2.02 23.78 -0.07
N GLU A 256 -2.44 22.51 -0.01
CA GLU A 256 -3.25 21.97 1.09
C GLU A 256 -2.41 21.18 2.10
N VAL A 257 -1.36 20.50 1.63
CA VAL A 257 -0.61 19.49 2.41
C VAL A 257 -0.12 19.97 3.78
N ALA A 258 0.31 21.24 3.90
CA ALA A 258 0.81 21.76 5.17
C ALA A 258 -0.32 21.96 6.20
N ALA A 259 -1.50 22.42 5.76
CA ALA A 259 -2.64 22.62 6.64
C ALA A 259 -3.22 21.27 7.09
N GLU A 260 -3.35 20.32 6.16
CA GLU A 260 -3.79 18.95 6.46
C GLU A 260 -2.86 18.23 7.44
N PHE A 261 -1.55 18.39 7.24
CA PHE A 261 -0.55 17.82 8.14
C PHE A 261 -0.61 18.45 9.53
N GLU A 262 -0.70 19.78 9.64
CA GLU A 262 -0.82 20.46 10.95
C GLU A 262 -2.09 20.05 11.69
N ASP A 263 -3.23 19.94 11.00
CA ASP A 263 -4.48 19.46 11.62
C ASP A 263 -4.32 18.02 12.13
N LEU A 264 -3.73 17.11 11.34
CA LEU A 264 -3.46 15.74 11.78
C LEU A 264 -2.60 15.69 13.04
N ILE A 265 -1.47 16.42 13.07
CA ILE A 265 -0.59 16.47 14.24
C ILE A 265 -1.31 17.02 15.47
N LYS A 266 -2.14 18.05 15.29
CA LYS A 266 -2.91 18.66 16.36
C LYS A 266 -3.90 17.68 16.98
N GLN A 267 -4.65 16.94 16.17
CA GLN A 267 -5.69 16.01 16.62
C GLN A 267 -5.14 14.69 17.19
N ALA A 268 -3.94 14.28 16.77
CA ALA A 268 -3.34 13.02 17.18
C ALA A 268 -3.18 12.87 18.70
N LYS A 269 -3.81 11.84 19.26
CA LYS A 269 -3.67 11.40 20.66
C LYS A 269 -2.62 10.28 20.78
N PHE A 270 -1.38 10.63 20.43
CA PHE A 270 -0.24 9.72 20.46
C PHE A 270 0.96 10.39 21.12
N SER A 271 1.68 9.64 21.95
CA SER A 271 2.84 10.14 22.70
C SER A 271 4.04 10.45 21.79
N TYR A 272 4.26 9.59 20.79
CA TYR A 272 5.33 9.75 19.81
C TYR A 272 4.76 9.75 18.40
N ILE A 273 5.19 10.72 17.59
CA ILE A 273 4.84 10.81 16.17
C ILE A 273 6.11 10.79 15.33
N PHE A 274 6.16 9.87 14.36
CA PHE A 274 7.25 9.69 13.42
C PHE A 274 6.73 9.96 12.01
N LEU A 275 7.24 11.01 11.36
CA LEU A 275 6.95 11.29 9.95
C LEU A 275 8.16 10.94 9.10
N SER A 276 7.98 9.99 8.19
CA SER A 276 8.94 9.68 7.13
C SER A 276 8.64 10.57 5.92
N TYR A 277 9.58 11.44 5.56
CA TYR A 277 9.40 12.36 4.44
C TYR A 277 10.75 12.66 3.80
N ASN A 278 10.86 12.54 2.47
CA ASN A 278 12.13 12.78 1.80
C ASN A 278 12.31 14.24 1.36
N ASN A 279 13.55 14.58 0.98
CA ASN A 279 13.91 15.91 0.49
C ASN A 279 13.29 16.33 -0.86
N GLU A 280 12.57 15.44 -1.55
CA GLU A 280 11.78 15.76 -2.75
C GLU A 280 10.30 16.02 -2.44
N GLY A 281 9.95 16.10 -1.16
CA GLY A 281 8.62 16.30 -0.63
C GLY A 281 7.94 17.63 -0.99
N LEU A 282 6.61 17.69 -0.89
CA LEU A 282 5.84 18.93 -1.09
C LEU A 282 6.03 19.93 0.06
N MET A 283 6.29 19.43 1.27
CA MET A 283 6.64 20.21 2.46
C MET A 283 8.16 20.21 2.67
N PRO A 284 8.82 21.39 2.75
CA PRO A 284 10.23 21.47 3.14
C PRO A 284 10.45 21.00 4.59
N PRO A 285 11.62 20.42 4.93
CA PRO A 285 11.94 19.97 6.30
C PRO A 285 11.76 21.05 7.37
N GLU A 286 12.12 22.30 7.06
CA GLU A 286 11.94 23.43 7.99
C GLU A 286 10.47 23.74 8.29
N GLN A 287 9.59 23.56 7.30
CA GLN A 287 8.15 23.74 7.50
C GLN A 287 7.58 22.64 8.41
N ILE A 288 8.01 21.39 8.20
CA ILE A 288 7.62 20.24 9.03
C ILE A 288 8.10 20.45 10.48
N LYS A 289 9.36 20.83 10.66
CA LYS A 289 9.94 21.17 11.96
C LYS A 289 9.14 22.26 12.66
N ALA A 290 8.81 23.34 11.96
CA ALA A 290 8.04 24.45 12.51
C ALA A 290 6.63 24.03 12.94
N ILE A 291 5.98 23.13 12.21
CA ILE A 291 4.66 22.57 12.58
C ILE A 291 4.78 21.68 13.81
N MET A 292 5.64 20.65 13.77
CA MET A 292 5.75 19.66 14.85
C MET A 292 6.22 20.29 16.16
N SER A 293 7.13 21.26 16.10
CA SER A 293 7.64 21.96 17.29
C SER A 293 6.59 22.77 18.06
N LYS A 294 5.41 23.04 17.47
CA LYS A 294 4.28 23.67 18.18
C LYS A 294 3.61 22.73 19.18
N TYR A 295 3.81 21.42 19.03
CA TYR A 295 3.01 20.39 19.71
C TYR A 295 3.84 19.47 20.60
N GLY A 296 5.13 19.78 20.83
CA GLY A 296 6.01 18.95 21.65
C GLY A 296 7.48 19.13 21.29
N LYS A 297 8.32 18.22 21.81
CA LYS A 297 9.76 18.23 21.57
C LYS A 297 10.07 17.56 20.24
N TYR A 298 10.72 18.32 19.37
CA TYR A 298 11.09 17.90 18.02
C TYR A 298 12.55 17.41 17.94
N SER A 299 12.77 16.31 17.22
CA SER A 299 14.09 15.88 16.76
C SER A 299 14.02 15.34 15.33
N LEU A 300 15.19 15.10 14.72
CA LEU A 300 15.31 14.69 13.33
C LEU A 300 16.42 13.66 13.17
N ALA A 301 16.08 12.51 12.61
CA ALA A 301 17.03 11.53 12.11
C ALA A 301 17.07 11.56 10.58
N THR A 302 18.23 11.27 9.98
CA THR A 302 18.40 11.32 8.53
C THR A 302 19.14 10.10 8.01
N LYS A 303 18.70 9.59 6.86
CA LYS A 303 19.39 8.48 6.18
C LYS A 303 19.51 8.73 4.68
N ASN A 304 20.72 8.62 4.17
CA ASN A 304 20.95 8.63 2.72
C ASN A 304 20.45 7.31 2.12
N TYR A 305 19.61 7.38 1.09
CA TYR A 305 19.14 6.19 0.38
C TYR A 305 19.12 6.36 -1.15
N GLN A 306 19.22 5.23 -1.85
CA GLN A 306 19.24 5.21 -3.30
C GLN A 306 17.87 5.59 -3.88
N ARG A 307 17.85 6.58 -4.78
CA ARG A 307 16.64 7.05 -5.44
C ARG A 307 15.94 5.91 -6.21
N PHE A 308 14.63 5.79 -6.07
CA PHE A 308 13.83 4.88 -6.90
C PHE A 308 13.87 5.33 -8.37
N LYS A 309 14.31 4.46 -9.27
CA LYS A 309 14.40 4.72 -10.72
C LYS A 309 13.43 3.80 -11.47
N ALA A 310 12.45 4.39 -12.15
CA ALA A 310 11.49 3.66 -12.97
C ALA A 310 11.96 3.45 -14.43
N ASP A 311 13.03 4.12 -14.85
CA ASP A 311 13.53 4.12 -16.24
C ASP A 311 15.06 4.04 -16.30
N LYS A 312 15.60 3.50 -17.41
CA LYS A 312 17.04 3.53 -17.73
C LYS A 312 17.43 4.95 -18.19
N THR A 313 18.60 5.38 -17.76
CA THR A 313 19.14 6.75 -17.69
C THR A 313 19.34 7.51 -19.00
N GLU A 314 18.93 7.01 -20.17
CA GLU A 314 19.36 7.62 -21.44
C GLU A 314 18.61 8.90 -21.82
N ASN A 315 17.46 9.24 -21.22
CA ASN A 315 16.63 10.36 -21.68
C ASN A 315 16.38 11.49 -20.67
N ARG A 316 16.98 11.47 -19.46
CA ARG A 316 16.84 12.58 -18.49
C ARG A 316 18.12 12.80 -17.69
N ASN A 317 18.72 13.98 -17.83
CA ASN A 317 19.80 14.47 -16.97
C ASN A 317 19.31 14.65 -15.52
N HIS A 318 19.42 13.60 -14.71
CA HIS A 318 19.09 13.67 -13.29
C HIS A 318 20.27 14.26 -12.50
N LYS A 319 20.05 15.40 -11.83
CA LYS A 319 21.08 16.16 -11.09
C LYS A 319 21.60 15.49 -9.79
N ALA A 320 20.97 14.43 -9.27
CA ALA A 320 21.40 13.76 -8.04
C ALA A 320 21.09 12.26 -8.03
N ASN A 321 22.05 11.45 -7.56
CA ASN A 321 21.97 9.99 -7.46
C ASN A 321 21.45 9.46 -6.11
N GLN A 322 21.26 10.35 -5.12
CA GLN A 322 20.86 10.03 -3.76
C GLN A 322 19.68 10.91 -3.34
N THR A 323 18.79 10.33 -2.54
CA THR A 323 17.67 11.01 -1.88
C THR A 323 17.94 10.91 -0.38
N ILE A 324 17.65 11.98 0.36
CA ILE A 324 17.77 11.98 1.82
C ILE A 324 16.39 11.69 2.37
N GLU A 325 16.27 10.61 3.13
CA GLU A 325 15.09 10.35 3.94
C GLU A 325 15.24 11.10 5.26
N TYR A 326 14.22 11.87 5.62
CA TYR A 326 14.09 12.47 6.94
C TYR A 326 13.05 11.68 7.74
N LEU A 327 13.44 11.30 8.95
CA LEU A 327 12.50 10.82 9.96
C LEU A 327 12.35 11.93 11.00
N HIS A 328 11.26 12.69 10.88
CA HIS A 328 10.90 13.73 11.81
C HIS A 328 10.22 13.10 13.02
N ILE A 329 10.69 13.43 14.22
CA ILE A 329 10.27 12.81 15.46
C ILE A 329 9.67 13.90 16.35
N LEU A 330 8.49 13.63 16.89
CA LEU A 330 7.80 14.48 17.85
C LEU A 330 7.43 13.66 19.08
N GLU A 331 7.93 14.08 20.23
CA GLU A 331 7.51 13.65 21.56
C GLU A 331 6.50 14.69 22.06
N LYS A 332 5.20 14.35 22.09
CA LYS A 332 4.08 15.28 22.38
C LYS A 332 3.92 15.61 23.86
#